data_AF-A0A917LAX7-F1
#
_entry.id   AF-A0A917LAX7-F1
#
_cell.length_a   1.000
_cell.length_b   1.000
_cell.length_c   1.000
_cell.angle_alpha   90.00
_cell.angle_beta   90.00
_cell.angle_gamma   90.00
#
_symmetry.space_group_name_H-M   'P 1'
#
loop_
_entity.id
_entity.type
_entity.pdbx_description
1 polymer ?
#
loop_
_entity_poly.entity_id
_entity_poly.type
_entity_poly.pdbx_seq_one_letter_code
_entity_poly.pdbx_strand_id
1 'polypeptide(L)'
;MPFSSAQAAGTTGSELVTELGTDRTAGSWIASDGKPVVAVTDAEAAAAVEKAGARAKVVDHSMNDLKSATRTLRSAPRVAGTAWAVDYTKNEVVVQADSTVSVADWARLSAVAEGIGGSVRMERTQGAFTTRINAAQPILSTGGRCSAGFNVTNGSADFILTAGHCGPNGSVWFADTGGATEIGKTISGSFPINDYSLVQYNGGSAGDGADVVAIGDGRGVRITGAADPTVGQKVFRSGSTTGLRDGKVTGLNATVNYPEGTVSGLIETTVCAESGDSGGPLFSEGIALGITSGGNGDCRSGGTTFFQPVTKALSALNVRLIGQAGQAAAPAPSPAASATQSAVAPDEAEPGSVAPVTGGSAGQALLDRLADPKNVGPGLLIVGGSLIALVATRWFRVEQDRRDYRRSYSATWS
;
A
#
# COMPACT_ATOMS: atom_id res chain seq x y z
N MET A 1 5.96 5.88 22.28
CA MET A 1 5.68 6.30 20.88
C MET A 1 4.36 7.05 20.86
N PRO A 2 4.12 7.97 19.91
CA PRO A 2 2.77 8.32 19.53
C PRO A 2 2.14 7.10 18.84
N PHE A 3 1.17 6.47 19.50
CA PHE A 3 0.34 5.44 18.87
C PHE A 3 -0.93 6.07 18.35
N SER A 4 -1.43 5.57 17.23
CA SER A 4 -2.81 5.85 16.79
C SER A 4 -3.81 5.36 17.83
N SER A 5 -4.97 6.03 17.93
CA SER A 5 -6.12 5.59 18.71
C SER A 5 -6.52 4.14 18.37
N ALA A 6 -6.60 3.83 17.08
CA ALA A 6 -6.86 2.49 16.56
C ALA A 6 -5.67 1.52 16.76
N GLN A 7 -4.42 2.01 16.83
CA GLN A 7 -3.28 1.16 17.19
C GLN A 7 -3.27 0.78 18.67
N ALA A 8 -3.68 1.66 19.58
CA ALA A 8 -3.75 1.33 21.01
C ALA A 8 -4.74 0.16 21.24
N ALA A 9 -5.94 0.25 20.65
CA ALA A 9 -6.90 -0.86 20.68
C ALA A 9 -6.40 -2.09 19.91
N GLY A 10 -5.77 -1.90 18.74
CA GLY A 10 -5.24 -2.99 17.91
C GLY A 10 -4.11 -3.78 18.60
N THR A 11 -3.27 -3.07 19.37
CA THR A 11 -2.19 -3.65 20.18
C THR A 11 -2.76 -4.57 21.26
N THR A 12 -3.80 -4.17 22.00
CA THR A 12 -4.48 -5.08 22.94
C THR A 12 -4.98 -6.35 22.25
N GLY A 13 -5.54 -6.22 21.04
CA GLY A 13 -5.99 -7.37 20.25
C GLY A 13 -4.86 -8.30 19.79
N SER A 14 -3.73 -7.75 19.34
CA SER A 14 -2.61 -8.53 18.79
C SER A 14 -1.68 -9.10 19.87
N GLU A 15 -1.53 -8.42 21.01
CA GLU A 15 -0.86 -8.93 22.21
C GLU A 15 -1.58 -10.17 22.75
N LEU A 16 -2.92 -10.12 22.90
CA LEU A 16 -3.73 -11.28 23.33
C LEU A 16 -3.63 -12.46 22.35
N VAL A 17 -3.62 -12.21 21.05
CA VAL A 17 -3.39 -13.25 20.01
C VAL A 17 -1.99 -13.87 20.12
N THR A 18 -1.00 -13.09 20.56
CA THR A 18 0.38 -13.55 20.76
C THR A 18 0.54 -14.35 22.06
N GLU A 19 -0.09 -13.91 23.15
CA GLU A 19 -0.06 -14.57 24.47
C GLU A 19 -0.81 -15.92 24.45
N LEU A 20 -2.02 -15.95 23.88
CA LEU A 20 -2.87 -17.16 23.84
C LEU A 20 -2.44 -18.16 22.75
N GLY A 21 -1.68 -17.71 21.75
CA GLY A 21 -1.14 -18.55 20.69
C GLY A 21 -2.14 -18.89 19.57
N THR A 22 -1.64 -19.45 18.48
CA THR A 22 -2.39 -19.55 17.20
C THR A 22 -3.21 -20.83 17.04
N ASP A 23 -3.19 -21.73 18.02
CA ASP A 23 -4.12 -22.84 18.17
C ASP A 23 -5.39 -22.42 18.94
N ARG A 24 -5.26 -21.48 19.89
CA ARG A 24 -6.35 -20.99 20.74
C ARG A 24 -7.05 -19.73 20.22
N THR A 25 -6.46 -19.08 19.21
CA THR A 25 -6.96 -17.83 18.63
C THR A 25 -7.04 -17.90 17.11
N ALA A 26 -7.97 -17.14 16.55
CA ALA A 26 -8.16 -16.95 15.11
C ALA A 26 -7.92 -15.48 14.68
N GLY A 27 -7.13 -14.74 15.46
CA GLY A 27 -6.77 -13.34 15.22
C GLY A 27 -7.76 -12.32 15.82
N SER A 28 -7.62 -11.06 15.43
CA SER A 28 -8.30 -9.93 16.10
C SER A 28 -8.60 -8.76 15.16
N TRP A 29 -9.62 -7.96 15.50
CA TRP A 29 -10.04 -6.77 14.75
C TRP A 29 -10.64 -5.70 15.66
N ILE A 30 -10.80 -4.48 15.15
CA ILE A 30 -11.54 -3.39 15.81
C ILE A 30 -13.00 -3.45 15.35
N ALA A 31 -13.93 -3.60 16.29
CA ALA A 31 -15.36 -3.51 16.00
C ALA A 31 -15.79 -2.05 15.77
N SER A 32 -16.99 -1.85 15.21
CA SER A 32 -17.55 -0.52 14.93
C SER A 32 -17.75 0.35 16.18
N ASP A 33 -17.78 -0.24 17.39
CA ASP A 33 -17.79 0.46 18.68
C ASP A 33 -16.38 0.77 19.22
N GLY A 34 -15.34 0.69 18.38
CA GLY A 34 -13.94 0.97 18.74
C GLY A 34 -13.27 -0.09 19.62
N LYS A 35 -14.01 -1.13 20.04
CA LYS A 35 -13.49 -2.16 20.93
C LYS A 35 -12.69 -3.22 20.17
N PRO A 36 -11.53 -3.66 20.70
CA PRO A 36 -10.85 -4.82 20.16
C PRO A 36 -11.68 -6.07 20.40
N VAL A 37 -11.75 -6.92 19.37
CA VAL A 37 -12.36 -8.25 19.41
C VAL A 37 -11.27 -9.26 19.08
N VAL A 38 -11.18 -10.33 19.87
CA VAL A 38 -10.28 -11.46 19.61
C VAL A 38 -11.14 -12.70 19.34
N ALA A 39 -10.91 -13.34 18.19
CA ALA A 39 -11.50 -14.64 17.92
C ALA A 39 -10.70 -15.73 18.64
N VAL A 40 -11.39 -16.61 19.35
CA VAL A 40 -10.85 -17.67 20.22
C VAL A 40 -11.54 -18.99 19.93
N THR A 41 -10.84 -20.12 20.09
CA THR A 41 -11.42 -21.46 19.84
C THR A 41 -11.94 -22.15 21.10
N ASP A 42 -11.78 -21.54 22.28
CA ASP A 42 -12.22 -22.11 23.56
C ASP A 42 -12.65 -21.06 24.61
N ALA A 43 -13.32 -21.53 25.67
CA ALA A 43 -13.93 -20.69 26.70
C ALA A 43 -12.96 -20.14 27.77
N GLU A 44 -11.79 -20.76 27.99
CA GLU A 44 -10.76 -20.21 28.88
C GLU A 44 -10.02 -19.06 28.19
N ALA A 45 -9.70 -19.22 26.90
CA ALA A 45 -9.19 -18.14 26.06
C ALA A 45 -10.20 -16.97 25.98
N ALA A 46 -11.50 -17.26 25.87
CA ALA A 46 -12.54 -16.23 25.94
C ALA A 46 -12.51 -15.45 27.26
N ALA A 47 -12.47 -16.16 28.40
CA ALA A 47 -12.40 -15.53 29.72
C ALA A 47 -11.13 -14.70 29.94
N ALA A 48 -9.99 -15.10 29.35
CA ALA A 48 -8.75 -14.33 29.37
C ALA A 48 -8.88 -13.01 28.59
N VAL A 49 -9.45 -13.05 27.38
CA VAL A 49 -9.71 -11.88 26.53
C VAL A 49 -10.66 -10.89 27.22
N GLU A 50 -11.76 -11.39 27.81
CA GLU A 50 -12.73 -10.55 28.52
C GLU A 50 -12.14 -9.92 29.79
N LYS A 51 -11.32 -10.66 30.54
CA LYS A 51 -10.58 -10.15 31.71
C LYS A 51 -9.58 -9.06 31.33
N ALA A 52 -9.02 -9.09 30.12
CA ALA A 52 -8.16 -8.04 29.57
C ALA A 52 -8.94 -6.83 29.00
N GLY A 53 -10.28 -6.84 29.06
CA GLY A 53 -11.14 -5.74 28.59
C GLY A 53 -11.45 -5.74 27.09
N ALA A 54 -10.99 -6.75 26.36
CA ALA A 54 -11.36 -6.98 24.95
C ALA A 54 -12.64 -7.84 24.86
N ARG A 55 -13.28 -7.86 23.69
CA ARG A 55 -14.45 -8.73 23.43
C ARG A 55 -13.97 -10.09 22.92
N ALA A 56 -14.36 -11.18 23.55
CA ALA A 56 -14.16 -12.52 22.98
C ALA A 56 -15.19 -12.80 21.88
N LYS A 57 -14.79 -13.56 20.85
CA LYS A 57 -15.71 -14.27 19.95
C LYS A 57 -15.25 -15.72 19.85
N VAL A 58 -16.06 -16.66 20.32
CA VAL A 58 -15.80 -18.10 20.11
C VAL A 58 -16.04 -18.44 18.63
N VAL A 59 -15.13 -19.21 18.02
CA VAL A 59 -15.14 -19.60 16.60
C VAL A 59 -14.59 -21.02 16.38
N ASP A 60 -14.90 -21.63 15.24
CA ASP A 60 -14.65 -23.06 14.98
C ASP A 60 -13.26 -23.38 14.39
N HIS A 61 -12.55 -22.40 13.83
CA HIS A 61 -11.25 -22.58 13.16
C HIS A 61 -10.16 -21.72 13.81
N SER A 62 -9.01 -22.32 14.13
CA SER A 62 -7.84 -21.63 14.68
C SER A 62 -7.08 -20.84 13.61
N MET A 63 -6.18 -19.94 14.02
CA MET A 63 -5.21 -19.36 13.10
C MET A 63 -4.33 -20.42 12.44
N ASN A 64 -4.08 -21.57 13.08
CA ASN A 64 -3.31 -22.65 12.48
C ASN A 64 -4.07 -23.36 11.35
N ASP A 65 -5.39 -23.51 11.46
CA ASP A 65 -6.27 -24.02 10.40
C ASP A 65 -6.35 -23.05 9.22
N LEU A 66 -6.61 -21.77 9.50
CA LEU A 66 -6.69 -20.71 8.48
C LEU A 66 -5.34 -20.50 7.76
N LYS A 67 -4.21 -20.62 8.48
CA LYS A 67 -2.88 -20.70 7.87
C LYS A 67 -2.70 -21.97 7.03
N SER A 68 -3.30 -23.09 7.41
CA SER A 68 -3.26 -24.34 6.62
C SER A 68 -4.03 -24.21 5.30
N ALA A 69 -5.27 -23.72 5.34
CA ALA A 69 -6.04 -23.36 4.15
C ALA A 69 -5.25 -22.42 3.23
N THR A 70 -4.68 -21.36 3.79
CA THR A 70 -3.83 -20.38 3.06
C THR A 70 -2.57 -21.02 2.45
N ARG A 71 -1.96 -22.02 3.10
CA ARG A 71 -0.83 -22.78 2.54
C ARG A 71 -1.28 -23.68 1.39
N THR A 72 -2.34 -24.44 1.55
CA THR A 72 -2.87 -25.35 0.52
C THR A 72 -3.27 -24.59 -0.75
N LEU A 73 -3.95 -23.44 -0.62
CA LEU A 73 -4.26 -22.54 -1.73
C LEU A 73 -2.99 -22.02 -2.43
N ARG A 74 -1.93 -21.70 -1.68
CA ARG A 74 -0.65 -21.24 -2.25
C ARG A 74 0.17 -22.34 -2.92
N SER A 75 -0.03 -23.60 -2.53
CA SER A 75 0.60 -24.77 -3.13
C SER A 75 -0.14 -25.28 -4.38
N ALA A 76 -1.35 -24.80 -4.66
CA ALA A 76 -2.08 -25.10 -5.89
C ALA A 76 -1.46 -24.38 -7.12
N PRO A 77 -1.73 -24.85 -8.35
CA PRO A 77 -1.28 -24.16 -9.57
C PRO A 77 -1.80 -22.71 -9.62
N ARG A 78 -0.90 -21.74 -9.81
CA ARG A 78 -1.23 -20.30 -9.84
C ARG A 78 -2.29 -19.99 -10.89
N VAL A 79 -3.41 -19.42 -10.45
CA VAL A 79 -4.44 -18.83 -11.31
C VAL A 79 -4.32 -17.31 -11.24
N ALA A 80 -3.87 -16.67 -12.33
CA ALA A 80 -3.86 -15.20 -12.41
C ALA A 80 -5.29 -14.65 -12.35
N GLY A 81 -5.47 -13.48 -11.74
CA GLY A 81 -6.80 -12.89 -11.49
C GLY A 81 -7.49 -13.44 -10.23
N THR A 82 -6.75 -14.09 -9.33
CA THR A 82 -7.27 -14.54 -8.02
C THR A 82 -6.58 -13.85 -6.85
N ALA A 83 -7.30 -13.69 -5.74
CA ALA A 83 -6.79 -13.20 -4.47
C ALA A 83 -7.39 -13.99 -3.31
N TRP A 84 -6.73 -14.03 -2.16
CA TRP A 84 -7.33 -14.52 -0.92
C TRP A 84 -6.78 -13.87 0.34
N ALA A 85 -7.66 -13.72 1.34
CA ALA A 85 -7.37 -13.15 2.65
C ALA A 85 -8.13 -13.89 3.76
N VAL A 86 -7.71 -13.72 5.01
CA VAL A 86 -8.47 -14.21 6.18
C VAL A 86 -9.52 -13.16 6.57
N ASP A 87 -10.80 -13.54 6.56
CA ASP A 87 -11.85 -12.74 7.20
C ASP A 87 -11.96 -13.17 8.67
N TYR A 88 -11.31 -12.39 9.53
CA TYR A 88 -11.30 -12.56 10.98
C TYR A 88 -12.71 -12.47 11.60
N THR A 89 -13.63 -11.74 10.97
CA THR A 89 -15.00 -11.55 11.46
C THR A 89 -15.90 -12.75 11.14
N LYS A 90 -15.62 -13.45 10.03
CA LYS A 90 -16.32 -14.65 9.57
C LYS A 90 -15.66 -15.96 9.98
N ASN A 91 -14.36 -15.93 10.32
CA ASN A 91 -13.53 -17.10 10.64
C ASN A 91 -13.27 -18.02 9.44
N GLU A 92 -13.08 -17.43 8.25
CA GLU A 92 -12.87 -18.14 6.98
C GLU A 92 -11.74 -17.51 6.16
N VAL A 93 -11.17 -18.26 5.22
CA VAL A 93 -10.35 -17.72 4.13
C VAL A 93 -11.26 -17.42 2.96
N VAL A 94 -11.39 -16.14 2.59
CA VAL A 94 -12.15 -15.72 1.41
C VAL A 94 -11.25 -15.78 0.19
N VAL A 95 -11.67 -16.51 -0.84
CA VAL A 95 -10.95 -16.66 -2.12
C VAL A 95 -11.77 -15.98 -3.21
N GLN A 96 -11.22 -14.89 -3.74
CA GLN A 96 -11.83 -14.09 -4.80
C GLN A 96 -11.24 -14.48 -6.16
N ALA A 97 -12.10 -14.60 -7.17
CA ALA A 97 -11.69 -14.62 -8.58
C ALA A 97 -12.34 -13.47 -9.34
N ASP A 98 -11.55 -12.75 -10.13
CA ASP A 98 -12.02 -11.63 -10.94
C ASP A 98 -12.70 -12.08 -12.24
N SER A 99 -13.04 -11.14 -13.13
CA SER A 99 -13.72 -11.43 -14.40
C SER A 99 -12.85 -12.12 -15.45
N THR A 100 -11.52 -12.14 -15.28
CA THR A 100 -10.57 -12.76 -16.22
C THR A 100 -10.37 -14.25 -15.96
N VAL A 101 -10.62 -14.72 -14.74
CA VAL A 101 -10.45 -16.12 -14.34
C VAL A 101 -11.41 -17.02 -15.10
N SER A 102 -10.87 -17.96 -15.88
CA SER A 102 -11.66 -18.89 -16.69
C SER A 102 -12.56 -19.79 -15.84
N VAL A 103 -13.61 -20.35 -16.46
CA VAL A 103 -14.49 -21.33 -15.80
C VAL A 103 -13.71 -22.58 -15.37
N ALA A 104 -12.75 -23.03 -16.17
CA ALA A 104 -11.95 -24.23 -15.90
C ALA A 104 -10.94 -24.02 -14.75
N ASP A 105 -10.31 -22.85 -14.69
CA ASP A 105 -9.35 -22.54 -13.61
C ASP A 105 -10.06 -22.23 -12.30
N TRP A 106 -11.25 -21.61 -12.37
CA TRP A 106 -12.14 -21.46 -11.22
C TRP A 106 -12.61 -22.81 -10.67
N ALA A 107 -13.09 -23.71 -11.52
CA ALA A 107 -13.48 -25.06 -11.11
C ALA A 107 -12.31 -25.83 -10.48
N ARG A 108 -11.08 -25.68 -11.01
CA ARG A 108 -9.87 -26.27 -10.42
C ARG A 108 -9.58 -25.71 -9.02
N LEU A 109 -9.74 -24.40 -8.82
CA LEU A 109 -9.53 -23.76 -7.52
C LEU A 109 -10.65 -24.10 -6.53
N SER A 110 -11.90 -24.25 -6.98
CA SER A 110 -13.01 -24.72 -6.16
C SER A 110 -12.77 -26.14 -5.65
N ALA A 111 -12.27 -27.05 -6.49
CA ALA A 111 -11.91 -28.40 -6.04
C ALA A 111 -10.79 -28.41 -4.97
N VAL A 112 -9.89 -27.42 -4.97
CA VAL A 112 -8.90 -27.22 -3.89
C VAL A 112 -9.57 -26.70 -2.62
N ALA A 113 -10.50 -25.74 -2.72
CA ALA A 113 -11.26 -25.22 -1.58
C ALA A 113 -12.17 -26.28 -0.96
N GLU A 114 -12.88 -27.07 -1.77
CA GLU A 114 -13.69 -28.22 -1.34
C GLU A 114 -12.86 -29.26 -0.58
N GLY A 115 -11.61 -29.50 -1.01
CA GLY A 115 -10.64 -30.35 -0.31
C GLY A 115 -10.08 -29.77 1.00
N ILE A 116 -10.27 -28.47 1.26
CA ILE A 116 -9.96 -27.81 2.54
C ILE A 116 -11.20 -27.78 3.45
N GLY A 117 -12.40 -27.71 2.86
CA GLY A 117 -13.68 -27.74 3.58
C GLY A 117 -14.17 -26.36 4.04
N GLY A 118 -15.01 -26.35 5.08
CA GLY A 118 -15.80 -25.19 5.51
C GLY A 118 -15.02 -23.93 5.93
N SER A 119 -13.70 -24.01 6.07
CA SER A 119 -12.83 -22.86 6.37
C SER A 119 -12.50 -21.98 5.15
N VAL A 120 -13.00 -22.31 3.95
CA VAL A 120 -12.75 -21.55 2.71
C VAL A 120 -14.06 -21.15 2.03
N ARG A 121 -14.23 -19.86 1.74
CA ARG A 121 -15.37 -19.32 0.99
C ARG A 121 -14.95 -18.80 -0.37
N MET A 122 -15.54 -19.34 -1.43
CA MET A 122 -15.26 -18.98 -2.82
C MET A 122 -16.22 -17.87 -3.29
N GLU A 123 -15.70 -16.76 -3.83
CA GLU A 123 -16.51 -15.68 -4.41
C GLU A 123 -15.96 -15.13 -5.75
N ARG A 124 -16.86 -14.55 -6.56
CA ARG A 124 -16.51 -13.86 -7.81
C ARG A 124 -16.61 -12.35 -7.61
N THR A 125 -15.58 -11.62 -8.04
CA THR A 125 -15.49 -10.15 -7.94
C THR A 125 -15.49 -9.49 -9.32
N GLN A 126 -15.78 -8.19 -9.38
CA GLN A 126 -15.87 -7.44 -10.64
C GLN A 126 -14.52 -6.86 -11.08
N GLY A 127 -14.39 -6.56 -12.38
CA GLY A 127 -13.16 -6.03 -12.97
C GLY A 127 -12.04 -7.07 -13.05
N ALA A 128 -10.78 -6.60 -12.96
CA ALA A 128 -9.58 -7.43 -12.95
C ALA A 128 -8.59 -6.94 -11.89
N PHE A 129 -7.86 -7.85 -11.24
CA PHE A 129 -6.77 -7.51 -10.32
C PHE A 129 -5.52 -7.09 -11.11
N THR A 130 -5.12 -5.82 -10.94
CA THR A 130 -4.01 -5.20 -11.68
C THR A 130 -3.11 -4.39 -10.77
N THR A 131 -1.85 -4.22 -11.17
CA THR A 131 -0.93 -3.23 -10.59
C THR A 131 -1.37 -1.82 -10.99
N ARG A 132 -1.35 -0.87 -10.05
CA ARG A 132 -1.97 0.48 -10.17
C ARG A 132 -1.00 1.57 -10.65
N ILE A 133 -0.25 1.33 -11.72
CA ILE A 133 0.83 2.22 -12.23
C ILE A 133 0.28 3.62 -12.67
N ASN A 134 1.03 4.72 -12.43
CA ASN A 134 0.91 6.14 -12.93
C ASN A 134 0.06 7.26 -12.19
N ALA A 135 0.22 7.90 -11.01
CA ALA A 135 1.25 8.18 -9.96
C ALA A 135 0.62 8.65 -8.61
N ALA A 136 1.46 9.08 -7.63
CA ALA A 136 1.19 10.06 -6.54
C ALA A 136 2.04 11.34 -6.74
N GLN A 137 2.85 11.80 -5.76
CA GLN A 137 3.94 12.73 -6.14
C GLN A 137 4.75 12.03 -7.24
N PRO A 138 4.76 12.57 -8.48
CA PRO A 138 4.91 11.73 -9.65
C PRO A 138 6.38 11.41 -9.89
N ILE A 139 6.74 10.16 -9.65
CA ILE A 139 8.05 9.63 -10.00
C ILE A 139 7.89 8.74 -11.25
N LEU A 140 8.70 8.98 -12.28
CA LEU A 140 8.64 8.24 -13.54
C LEU A 140 9.85 7.32 -13.69
N SER A 141 9.62 6.07 -14.06
CA SER A 141 10.63 5.09 -14.42
C SER A 141 10.40 4.54 -15.84
N THR A 142 11.22 3.58 -16.26
CA THR A 142 10.99 2.75 -17.45
C THR A 142 9.68 1.94 -17.38
N GLY A 143 9.24 1.53 -16.19
CA GLY A 143 7.97 0.82 -15.97
C GLY A 143 6.73 1.71 -16.12
N GLY A 144 6.90 3.03 -16.07
CA GLY A 144 5.84 4.02 -16.19
C GLY A 144 5.96 5.14 -15.16
N ARG A 145 4.94 5.99 -15.08
CA ARG A 145 4.75 6.90 -13.96
C ARG A 145 4.34 6.07 -12.73
N CYS A 146 4.68 6.47 -11.50
CA CYS A 146 4.26 5.84 -10.23
C CYS A 146 4.37 6.83 -9.07
N SER A 147 3.98 6.39 -7.88
CA SER A 147 3.97 7.20 -6.65
C SER A 147 5.28 7.11 -5.87
N ALA A 148 5.76 8.23 -5.32
CA ALA A 148 6.60 8.17 -4.13
C ALA A 148 5.72 7.74 -2.93
N GLY A 149 6.22 6.79 -2.13
CA GLY A 149 5.54 6.29 -0.93
C GLY A 149 5.99 7.03 0.32
N PHE A 150 7.15 6.62 0.84
CA PHE A 150 7.79 7.23 2.01
C PHE A 150 9.28 7.45 1.77
N ASN A 151 9.85 8.51 2.33
CA ASN A 151 11.30 8.67 2.36
C ASN A 151 11.88 7.90 3.54
N VAL A 152 12.91 7.12 3.25
CA VAL A 152 13.58 6.21 4.19
C VAL A 152 15.09 6.42 4.13
N THR A 153 15.81 6.03 5.17
CA THR A 153 17.25 6.23 5.29
C THR A 153 17.89 5.00 5.93
N ASN A 154 19.13 4.71 5.53
CA ASN A 154 20.00 3.77 6.26
C ASN A 154 20.96 4.52 7.21
N GLY A 155 20.84 5.85 7.31
CA GLY A 155 21.74 6.70 8.10
C GLY A 155 23.04 7.10 7.39
N SER A 156 23.28 6.62 6.16
CA SER A 156 24.38 7.05 5.28
C SER A 156 23.90 7.68 3.97
N ALA A 157 22.73 7.27 3.50
CA ALA A 157 22.01 7.87 2.38
C ALA A 157 20.49 7.75 2.59
N ASP A 158 19.75 8.61 1.88
CA ASP A 158 18.29 8.59 1.83
C ASP A 158 17.78 7.97 0.52
N PHE A 159 16.56 7.45 0.58
CA PHE A 159 15.89 6.71 -0.48
C PHE A 159 14.39 7.02 -0.51
N ILE A 160 13.77 6.87 -1.68
CA ILE A 160 12.31 6.74 -1.80
C ILE A 160 11.96 5.26 -1.72
N LEU A 161 11.03 4.90 -0.83
CA LEU A 161 10.39 3.60 -0.81
C LEU A 161 9.08 3.68 -1.62
N THR A 162 8.96 2.84 -2.65
CA THR A 162 7.81 2.75 -3.57
C THR A 162 7.52 1.27 -3.87
N ALA A 163 6.62 0.96 -4.81
CA ALA A 163 6.26 -0.40 -5.19
C ALA A 163 7.32 -1.04 -6.13
N GLY A 164 7.49 -2.35 -6.03
CA GLY A 164 8.47 -3.15 -6.77
C GLY A 164 8.18 -3.21 -8.26
N HIS A 165 6.93 -3.45 -8.63
CA HIS A 165 6.49 -3.51 -10.03
C HIS A 165 6.69 -2.19 -10.80
N CYS A 166 6.76 -1.06 -10.08
CA CYS A 166 6.99 0.26 -10.70
C CYS A 166 8.45 0.47 -11.16
N GLY A 167 9.42 -0.32 -10.70
CA GLY A 167 10.83 -0.06 -11.00
C GLY A 167 11.77 -1.12 -10.44
N PRO A 168 12.13 -2.16 -11.24
CA PRO A 168 13.13 -3.16 -10.87
C PRO A 168 14.53 -2.56 -10.68
N ASN A 169 15.47 -3.38 -10.18
CA ASN A 169 16.85 -2.95 -9.92
C ASN A 169 17.50 -2.33 -11.16
N GLY A 170 18.13 -1.16 -10.99
CA GLY A 170 18.71 -0.37 -12.08
C GLY A 170 17.75 0.59 -12.79
N SER A 171 16.43 0.56 -12.53
CA SER A 171 15.50 1.57 -13.05
C SER A 171 15.91 2.98 -12.62
N VAL A 172 16.04 3.88 -13.59
CA VAL A 172 16.28 5.31 -13.38
C VAL A 172 14.94 6.01 -13.16
N TRP A 173 14.91 6.98 -12.23
CA TRP A 173 13.70 7.69 -11.83
C TRP A 173 13.80 9.21 -12.04
N PHE A 174 12.68 9.83 -12.44
CA PHE A 174 12.55 11.26 -12.73
C PHE A 174 11.40 11.91 -11.97
N ALA A 175 11.55 13.18 -11.57
CA ALA A 175 10.48 13.97 -10.90
C ALA A 175 9.46 14.61 -11.86
N ASP A 176 9.74 14.63 -13.16
CA ASP A 176 8.91 15.30 -14.17
C ASP A 176 8.53 14.36 -15.32
N THR A 177 7.40 14.68 -15.95
CA THR A 177 6.82 13.89 -17.06
C THR A 177 7.57 14.03 -18.39
N GLY A 178 8.55 14.93 -18.49
CA GLY A 178 9.41 15.11 -19.66
C GLY A 178 10.74 14.34 -19.61
N GLY A 179 11.08 13.77 -18.45
CA GLY A 179 12.33 13.04 -18.20
C GLY A 179 13.56 13.94 -18.07
N ALA A 180 13.41 15.19 -17.62
CA ALA A 180 14.50 16.16 -17.53
C ALA A 180 15.25 16.12 -16.18
N THR A 181 14.57 15.71 -15.11
CA THR A 181 15.01 15.86 -13.71
C THR A 181 15.20 14.50 -13.05
N GLU A 182 16.36 13.89 -13.25
CA GLU A 182 16.70 12.59 -12.66
C GLU A 182 16.86 12.69 -11.13
N ILE A 183 16.02 12.00 -10.36
CA ILE A 183 16.04 12.04 -8.89
C ILE A 183 16.87 10.92 -8.26
N GLY A 184 16.98 9.77 -8.91
CA GLY A 184 17.56 8.58 -8.30
C GLY A 184 17.42 7.30 -9.10
N LYS A 185 17.87 6.18 -8.53
CA LYS A 185 17.89 4.86 -9.19
C LYS A 185 17.48 3.75 -8.22
N THR A 186 16.73 2.76 -8.68
CA THR A 186 16.44 1.57 -7.86
C THR A 186 17.73 0.80 -7.59
N ILE A 187 18.10 0.67 -6.32
CA ILE A 187 19.27 -0.13 -5.90
C ILE A 187 18.89 -1.51 -5.34
N SER A 188 17.64 -1.68 -4.90
CA SER A 188 17.11 -2.93 -4.36
C SER A 188 15.58 -2.94 -4.48
N GLY A 189 14.98 -4.12 -4.54
CA GLY A 189 13.54 -4.29 -4.66
C GLY A 189 13.14 -5.75 -4.73
N SER A 190 11.83 -6.01 -4.61
CA SER A 190 11.23 -7.33 -4.75
C SER A 190 9.84 -7.18 -5.37
N PHE A 191 9.69 -7.70 -6.59
CA PHE A 191 8.44 -8.01 -7.26
C PHE A 191 8.70 -9.13 -8.29
N PRO A 192 7.86 -10.17 -8.41
CA PRO A 192 6.75 -10.52 -7.52
C PRO A 192 7.25 -11.04 -6.14
N ILE A 193 6.49 -11.92 -5.47
CA ILE A 193 6.66 -12.41 -4.08
C ILE A 193 6.32 -11.34 -3.03
N ASN A 194 6.97 -10.19 -3.10
CA ASN A 194 6.62 -8.96 -2.38
C ASN A 194 6.31 -7.86 -3.41
N ASP A 195 6.11 -6.63 -2.97
CA ASP A 195 5.99 -5.49 -3.89
C ASP A 195 6.58 -4.19 -3.31
N TYR A 196 7.92 -4.09 -3.30
CA TYR A 196 8.63 -2.88 -2.89
C TYR A 196 9.87 -2.60 -3.77
N SER A 197 10.23 -1.32 -3.89
CA SER A 197 11.41 -0.80 -4.59
C SER A 197 12.06 0.31 -3.76
N LEU A 198 13.39 0.30 -3.67
CA LEU A 198 14.21 1.25 -2.92
C LEU A 198 15.04 2.09 -3.89
N VAL A 199 14.64 3.34 -4.07
CA VAL A 199 15.24 4.29 -5.02
C VAL A 199 16.21 5.20 -4.28
N GLN A 200 17.51 5.05 -4.51
CA GLN A 200 18.51 5.93 -3.90
C GLN A 200 18.49 7.30 -4.57
N TYR A 201 18.45 8.37 -3.77
CA TYR A 201 18.55 9.74 -4.27
C TYR A 201 19.95 10.00 -4.85
N ASN A 202 20.00 10.62 -6.03
CA ASN A 202 21.26 10.96 -6.72
C ASN A 202 22.17 11.89 -5.91
N GLY A 203 21.58 12.80 -5.11
CA GLY A 203 22.30 13.68 -4.19
C GLY A 203 22.59 13.05 -2.81
N GLY A 204 22.25 11.78 -2.60
CA GLY A 204 22.40 11.07 -1.32
C GLY A 204 21.40 11.46 -0.23
N SER A 205 20.63 12.56 -0.37
CA SER A 205 19.61 12.98 0.60
C SER A 205 18.28 13.36 -0.06
N ALA A 206 17.20 13.22 0.72
CA ALA A 206 15.82 13.57 0.33
C ALA A 206 15.48 15.07 0.48
N GLY A 207 16.25 15.83 1.27
CA GLY A 207 16.05 17.27 1.50
C GLY A 207 15.01 17.64 2.57
N ASP A 208 14.67 18.94 2.64
CA ASP A 208 13.78 19.50 3.66
C ASP A 208 12.33 19.02 3.53
N GLY A 209 11.73 18.64 4.66
CA GLY A 209 10.35 18.14 4.71
C GLY A 209 10.18 16.69 4.25
N ALA A 210 11.27 15.92 4.14
CA ALA A 210 11.23 14.51 3.73
C ALA A 210 10.40 13.60 4.66
N ASP A 211 10.04 14.05 5.86
CA ASP A 211 9.10 13.42 6.80
C ASP A 211 7.61 13.63 6.42
N VAL A 212 7.30 14.42 5.39
CA VAL A 212 5.94 14.79 4.98
C VAL A 212 5.53 14.06 3.69
N VAL A 213 4.43 13.30 3.73
CA VAL A 213 3.81 12.72 2.52
C VAL A 213 2.81 13.70 1.91
N ALA A 214 2.91 13.98 0.61
CA ALA A 214 1.97 14.87 -0.07
C ALA A 214 0.55 14.27 -0.14
N ILE A 215 -0.49 15.07 0.09
CA ILE A 215 -1.92 14.67 0.02
C ILE A 215 -2.74 15.44 -1.02
N GLY A 216 -2.09 16.34 -1.79
CA GLY A 216 -2.73 17.21 -2.79
C GLY A 216 -2.73 18.69 -2.39
N ASP A 217 -2.96 19.58 -3.36
CA ASP A 217 -3.12 21.03 -3.15
C ASP A 217 -1.97 21.74 -2.41
N GLY A 218 -0.74 21.23 -2.52
CA GLY A 218 0.42 21.72 -1.76
C GLY A 218 0.41 21.34 -0.27
N ARG A 219 -0.58 20.56 0.18
CA ARG A 219 -0.71 20.00 1.53
C ARG A 219 -0.05 18.62 1.60
N GLY A 220 0.47 18.29 2.77
CA GLY A 220 0.99 16.97 3.12
C GLY A 220 0.68 16.62 4.57
N VAL A 221 0.97 15.39 4.97
CA VAL A 221 0.85 14.90 6.34
C VAL A 221 2.21 14.48 6.84
N ARG A 222 2.59 14.93 8.04
CA ARG A 222 3.82 14.48 8.70
C ARG A 222 3.68 13.03 9.15
N ILE A 223 4.61 12.19 8.74
CA ILE A 223 4.76 10.81 9.19
C ILE A 223 5.66 10.79 10.44
N THR A 224 5.16 10.19 11.51
CA THR A 224 5.77 10.18 12.85
C THR A 224 6.15 8.79 13.34
N GLY A 225 5.84 7.73 12.57
CA GLY A 225 6.21 6.35 12.85
C GLY A 225 5.74 5.39 11.77
N ALA A 226 6.03 4.10 11.96
CA ALA A 226 5.48 2.99 11.17
C ALA A 226 4.87 1.95 12.11
N ALA A 227 3.79 1.29 11.68
CA ALA A 227 3.14 0.20 12.41
C ALA A 227 2.48 -0.79 11.44
N ASP A 228 2.20 -2.00 11.91
CA ASP A 228 1.30 -2.92 11.20
C ASP A 228 -0.16 -2.50 11.44
N PRO A 229 -1.03 -2.50 10.40
CA PRO A 229 -2.43 -2.15 10.56
C PRO A 229 -3.25 -3.28 11.20
N THR A 230 -4.40 -2.92 11.79
CA THR A 230 -5.38 -3.86 12.35
C THR A 230 -6.66 -3.89 11.49
N VAL A 231 -7.31 -5.04 11.35
CA VAL A 231 -8.60 -5.14 10.64
C VAL A 231 -9.66 -4.27 11.31
N GLY A 232 -10.48 -3.58 10.52
CA GLY A 232 -11.45 -2.58 10.98
C GLY A 232 -10.88 -1.15 11.15
N GLN A 233 -9.55 -0.98 11.13
CA GLN A 233 -8.91 0.34 11.19
C GLN A 233 -9.24 1.17 9.94
N LYS A 234 -9.64 2.44 10.15
CA LYS A 234 -9.75 3.44 9.09
C LYS A 234 -8.37 3.93 8.68
N VAL A 235 -8.15 4.00 7.37
CA VAL A 235 -6.84 4.25 6.75
C VAL A 235 -6.99 5.16 5.55
N PHE A 236 -5.94 5.92 5.26
CA PHE A 236 -5.87 6.91 4.20
C PHE A 236 -4.75 6.55 3.23
N ARG A 237 -5.05 6.56 1.93
CA ARG A 237 -4.07 6.44 0.85
C ARG A 237 -3.91 7.78 0.15
N SER A 238 -2.67 8.20 -0.12
CA SER A 238 -2.40 9.29 -1.08
C SER A 238 -2.09 8.75 -2.49
N GLY A 239 -2.42 9.56 -3.51
CA GLY A 239 -2.32 9.25 -4.93
C GLY A 239 -2.46 10.53 -5.76
N SER A 240 -2.22 10.47 -7.07
CA SER A 240 -2.35 11.62 -7.99
C SER A 240 -3.06 11.28 -9.29
N THR A 241 -3.48 10.02 -9.48
CA THR A 241 -4.64 9.78 -10.33
C THR A 241 -5.90 10.11 -9.52
N THR A 242 -5.98 9.67 -8.27
CA THR A 242 -7.22 9.77 -7.48
C THR A 242 -7.16 10.74 -6.29
N GLY A 243 -5.98 11.23 -5.89
CA GLY A 243 -5.81 12.10 -4.71
C GLY A 243 -5.74 11.32 -3.39
N LEU A 244 -5.95 12.04 -2.28
CA LEU A 244 -6.22 11.45 -0.97
C LEU A 244 -7.57 10.71 -0.99
N ARG A 245 -7.58 9.46 -0.51
CA ARG A 245 -8.78 8.63 -0.34
C ARG A 245 -8.72 7.85 0.96
N ASP A 246 -9.88 7.60 1.56
CA ASP A 246 -10.01 6.82 2.80
C ASP A 246 -10.80 5.52 2.59
N GLY A 247 -10.90 4.73 3.65
CA GLY A 247 -11.53 3.41 3.69
C GLY A 247 -11.08 2.64 4.92
N LYS A 248 -11.33 1.33 4.96
CA LYS A 248 -10.97 0.46 6.09
C LYS A 248 -10.17 -0.76 5.66
N VAL A 249 -9.35 -1.26 6.57
CA VAL A 249 -8.63 -2.54 6.43
C VAL A 249 -9.63 -3.69 6.62
N THR A 250 -9.78 -4.53 5.61
CA THR A 250 -10.70 -5.69 5.60
C THR A 250 -9.98 -6.99 5.94
N GLY A 251 -8.73 -7.14 5.52
CA GLY A 251 -7.95 -8.35 5.69
C GLY A 251 -6.46 -8.09 5.82
N LEU A 252 -5.75 -9.06 6.38
CA LEU A 252 -4.30 -9.05 6.58
C LEU A 252 -3.71 -10.37 6.05
N ASN A 253 -2.41 -10.35 5.75
CA ASN A 253 -1.69 -11.48 5.15
C ASN A 253 -2.25 -11.96 3.80
N ALA A 254 -2.94 -11.07 3.08
CA ALA A 254 -3.55 -11.35 1.79
C ALA A 254 -2.52 -11.81 0.76
N THR A 255 -2.96 -12.63 -0.19
CA THR A 255 -2.18 -13.15 -1.31
C THR A 255 -2.91 -12.83 -2.60
N VAL A 256 -2.21 -12.26 -3.58
CA VAL A 256 -2.79 -11.85 -4.87
C VAL A 256 -1.96 -12.43 -6.00
N ASN A 257 -2.63 -13.03 -6.98
CA ASN A 257 -2.04 -13.57 -8.19
C ASN A 257 -2.26 -12.59 -9.34
N TYR A 258 -1.45 -11.53 -9.38
CA TYR A 258 -1.37 -10.64 -10.55
C TYR A 258 -0.88 -11.44 -11.77
N PRO A 259 -1.13 -10.98 -13.02
CA PRO A 259 -0.61 -11.64 -14.22
C PRO A 259 0.90 -11.95 -14.16
N GLU A 260 1.68 -10.98 -13.68
CA GLU A 260 3.14 -11.00 -13.53
C GLU A 260 3.61 -12.04 -12.49
N GLY A 261 2.83 -12.30 -11.43
CA GLY A 261 3.20 -13.26 -10.39
C GLY A 261 2.37 -13.18 -9.12
N THR A 262 2.65 -14.08 -8.18
CA THR A 262 2.04 -14.10 -6.86
C THR A 262 2.77 -13.14 -5.91
N VAL A 263 2.03 -12.26 -5.24
CA VAL A 263 2.52 -11.41 -4.14
C VAL A 263 1.78 -11.79 -2.86
N SER A 264 2.46 -11.82 -1.71
CA SER A 264 1.88 -12.34 -0.46
C SER A 264 2.31 -11.61 0.82
N GLY A 265 1.43 -11.65 1.82
CA GLY A 265 1.60 -10.88 3.04
C GLY A 265 1.14 -9.42 2.86
N LEU A 266 0.12 -9.19 2.03
CA LEU A 266 -0.44 -7.86 1.77
C LEU A 266 -1.52 -7.48 2.79
N ILE A 267 -1.74 -6.18 2.93
CA ILE A 267 -2.90 -5.57 3.61
C ILE A 267 -4.00 -5.46 2.56
N GLU A 268 -5.23 -5.84 2.90
CA GLU A 268 -6.42 -5.66 2.06
C GLU A 268 -7.30 -4.53 2.62
N THR A 269 -7.83 -3.67 1.74
CA THR A 269 -8.67 -2.54 2.15
C THR A 269 -9.79 -2.23 1.17
N THR A 270 -10.81 -1.51 1.65
CA THR A 270 -11.85 -0.86 0.83
C THR A 270 -11.42 0.47 0.20
N VAL A 271 -10.17 0.93 0.41
CA VAL A 271 -9.72 2.22 -0.12
C VAL A 271 -9.64 2.09 -1.65
N CYS A 272 -10.41 2.89 -2.38
CA CYS A 272 -10.36 2.84 -3.84
C CYS A 272 -8.96 3.25 -4.35
N ALA A 273 -8.56 2.73 -5.50
CA ALA A 273 -7.38 3.14 -6.24
C ALA A 273 -7.62 2.94 -7.73
N GLU A 274 -6.99 3.73 -8.57
CA GLU A 274 -7.05 3.59 -10.03
C GLU A 274 -5.64 3.33 -10.58
N SER A 275 -5.49 3.28 -11.90
CA SER A 275 -4.17 3.28 -12.55
C SER A 275 -3.45 4.59 -12.23
N GLY A 276 -2.83 4.61 -11.05
CA GLY A 276 -1.83 5.56 -10.69
C GLY A 276 -1.23 5.40 -9.32
N ASP A 277 -2.06 5.01 -8.37
CA ASP A 277 -1.75 5.20 -6.97
C ASP A 277 -0.76 4.14 -6.42
N SER A 278 -0.25 3.22 -7.28
CA SER A 278 0.86 2.29 -6.99
C SER A 278 2.10 2.99 -6.47
N GLY A 279 2.69 2.44 -5.43
CA GLY A 279 3.77 3.05 -4.66
C GLY A 279 3.28 4.07 -3.62
N GLY A 280 2.00 4.43 -3.63
CA GLY A 280 1.46 5.51 -2.81
C GLY A 280 1.38 5.13 -1.33
N PRO A 281 1.54 6.09 -0.40
CA PRO A 281 1.54 5.81 1.02
C PRO A 281 0.12 5.51 1.51
N LEU A 282 -0.02 4.41 2.26
CA LEU A 282 -1.13 4.11 3.15
C LEU A 282 -0.72 4.44 4.59
N PHE A 283 -1.50 5.27 5.27
CA PHE A 283 -1.20 5.79 6.60
C PHE A 283 -2.50 6.07 7.38
N SER A 284 -2.38 6.27 8.69
CA SER A 284 -3.49 6.73 9.55
C SER A 284 -2.93 7.45 10.77
N GLU A 285 -3.54 8.58 11.16
CA GLU A 285 -3.10 9.46 12.26
C GLU A 285 -1.59 9.81 12.23
N GLY A 286 -1.02 9.97 11.02
CA GLY A 286 0.41 10.26 10.83
C GLY A 286 1.35 9.06 11.04
N ILE A 287 0.85 7.83 11.05
CA ILE A 287 1.65 6.60 11.10
C ILE A 287 1.57 5.87 9.76
N ALA A 288 2.72 5.50 9.20
CA ALA A 288 2.83 4.73 7.97
C ALA A 288 2.43 3.26 8.19
N LEU A 289 1.65 2.69 7.26
CA LEU A 289 1.11 1.34 7.35
C LEU A 289 1.51 0.48 6.14
N GLY A 290 1.46 1.04 4.92
CA GLY A 290 1.76 0.28 3.71
C GLY A 290 1.95 1.12 2.46
N ILE A 291 2.22 0.45 1.35
CA ILE A 291 2.52 1.02 0.03
C ILE A 291 1.62 0.34 -1.01
N THR A 292 0.90 1.11 -1.84
CA THR A 292 -0.07 0.57 -2.80
C THR A 292 0.60 -0.38 -3.79
N SER A 293 0.07 -1.60 -3.91
CA SER A 293 0.56 -2.65 -4.82
C SER A 293 -0.34 -2.80 -6.04
N GLY A 294 -1.62 -3.12 -5.81
CA GLY A 294 -2.56 -3.43 -6.89
C GLY A 294 -3.99 -3.54 -6.37
N GLY A 295 -4.94 -3.82 -7.26
CA GLY A 295 -6.35 -3.99 -6.88
C GLY A 295 -7.28 -4.17 -8.07
N ASN A 296 -8.58 -4.27 -7.80
CA ASN A 296 -9.65 -4.24 -8.79
C ASN A 296 -10.60 -3.05 -8.57
N GLY A 297 -11.47 -2.76 -9.54
CA GLY A 297 -12.40 -1.62 -9.48
C GLY A 297 -11.73 -0.26 -9.70
N ASP A 298 -12.42 0.80 -9.26
CA ASP A 298 -12.04 2.21 -9.48
C ASP A 298 -12.60 3.14 -8.37
N CYS A 299 -12.30 4.45 -8.41
CA CYS A 299 -12.80 5.41 -7.42
C CYS A 299 -14.19 6.01 -7.72
N ARG A 300 -14.92 5.45 -8.69
CA ARG A 300 -16.34 5.76 -8.97
C ARG A 300 -17.28 4.64 -8.50
N SER A 301 -16.83 3.41 -8.59
CA SER A 301 -17.60 2.16 -8.38
C SER A 301 -17.18 1.44 -7.10
N GLY A 302 -16.03 1.80 -6.53
CA GLY A 302 -15.36 1.05 -5.46
C GLY A 302 -14.56 -0.13 -5.99
N GLY A 303 -13.97 -0.88 -5.07
CA GLY A 303 -13.13 -2.05 -5.35
C GLY A 303 -12.20 -2.37 -4.18
N THR A 304 -11.38 -3.40 -4.33
CA THR A 304 -10.40 -3.82 -3.33
C THR A 304 -9.00 -3.34 -3.72
N THR A 305 -8.29 -2.68 -2.81
CA THR A 305 -6.88 -2.30 -3.01
C THR A 305 -5.99 -2.96 -1.97
N PHE A 306 -4.88 -3.53 -2.45
CA PHE A 306 -3.89 -4.23 -1.67
C PHE A 306 -2.60 -3.41 -1.51
N PHE A 307 -1.97 -3.53 -0.35
CA PHE A 307 -0.79 -2.77 0.03
C PHE A 307 0.31 -3.66 0.61
N GLN A 308 1.55 -3.43 0.22
CA GLN A 308 2.74 -4.00 0.84
C GLN A 308 2.93 -3.35 2.23
N PRO A 309 2.96 -4.11 3.35
CA PRO A 309 3.24 -3.54 4.67
C PRO A 309 4.57 -2.79 4.70
N VAL A 310 4.58 -1.58 5.24
CA VAL A 310 5.77 -0.73 5.25
C VAL A 310 6.83 -1.29 6.19
N THR A 311 6.41 -1.77 7.38
CA THR A 311 7.18 -2.51 8.38
C THR A 311 8.04 -3.63 7.76
N LYS A 312 7.40 -4.53 6.99
CA LYS A 312 8.03 -5.64 6.29
C LYS A 312 9.06 -5.17 5.24
N ALA A 313 8.76 -4.09 4.52
CA ALA A 313 9.69 -3.53 3.53
C ALA A 313 10.90 -2.85 4.20
N LEU A 314 10.68 -2.03 5.23
CA LEU A 314 11.73 -1.40 6.05
C LEU A 314 12.70 -2.45 6.61
N SER A 315 12.15 -3.52 7.21
CA SER A 315 12.94 -4.62 7.78
C SER A 315 13.71 -5.42 6.72
N ALA A 316 13.11 -5.71 5.55
CA ALA A 316 13.76 -6.48 4.49
C ALA A 316 14.88 -5.70 3.78
N LEU A 317 14.80 -4.36 3.79
CA LEU A 317 15.77 -3.46 3.16
C LEU A 317 16.79 -2.88 4.16
N ASN A 318 16.64 -3.15 5.46
CA ASN A 318 17.44 -2.55 6.55
C ASN A 318 17.48 -1.02 6.51
N VAL A 319 16.30 -0.40 6.36
CA VAL A 319 16.09 1.06 6.35
C VAL A 319 15.00 1.46 7.35
N ARG A 320 14.99 2.74 7.75
CA ARG A 320 13.98 3.34 8.64
C ARG A 320 13.39 4.59 8.00
N LEU A 321 12.19 5.00 8.41
CA LEU A 321 11.61 6.28 8.00
C LEU A 321 12.52 7.46 8.39
N ILE A 322 12.54 8.49 7.54
CA ILE A 322 13.10 9.81 7.87
C ILE A 322 12.19 10.49 8.92
N GLY A 323 12.71 11.45 9.68
CA GLY A 323 12.02 12.09 10.80
C GLY A 323 12.00 11.24 12.09
N GLN A 324 12.32 9.94 12.02
CA GLN A 324 12.54 9.12 13.21
C GLN A 324 13.85 9.53 13.91
N ALA A 325 13.75 10.01 15.16
CA ALA A 325 14.89 10.05 16.07
C ALA A 325 15.43 8.63 16.30
N GLY A 326 16.75 8.50 16.47
CA GLY A 326 17.43 7.20 16.52
C GLY A 326 16.89 6.29 17.63
N GLN A 327 16.39 5.12 17.25
CA GLN A 327 15.84 4.13 18.18
C GLN A 327 16.97 3.40 18.93
N ALA A 328 17.46 4.02 20.01
CA ALA A 328 18.11 3.27 21.08
C ALA A 328 17.03 2.47 21.83
N ALA A 329 17.27 1.17 22.05
CA ALA A 329 16.30 0.29 22.70
C ALA A 329 16.13 0.66 24.19
N ALA A 330 15.03 1.35 24.51
CA ALA A 330 14.57 1.53 25.89
C ALA A 330 13.70 0.34 26.31
N PRO A 331 13.79 -0.14 27.56
CA PRO A 331 12.96 -1.23 28.05
C PRO A 331 11.47 -0.81 28.11
N ALA A 332 10.57 -1.78 27.96
CA ALA A 332 9.14 -1.55 28.04
C ALA A 332 8.74 -0.97 29.41
N PRO A 333 7.93 0.11 29.48
CA PRO A 333 7.41 0.60 30.74
C PRO A 333 6.41 -0.42 31.33
N SER A 334 6.52 -0.70 32.62
CA SER A 334 5.55 -1.55 33.32
C SER A 334 4.14 -0.93 33.27
N PRO A 335 3.07 -1.73 33.14
CA PRO A 335 1.71 -1.22 32.97
C PRO A 335 1.21 -0.51 34.24
N ALA A 336 1.07 0.81 34.17
CA ALA A 336 0.32 1.59 35.14
C ALA A 336 -1.18 1.49 34.85
N ALA A 337 -2.01 1.33 35.88
CA ALA A 337 -3.42 1.04 35.71
C ALA A 337 -4.24 2.22 35.14
N SER A 338 -5.06 1.90 34.14
CA SER A 338 -6.27 2.59 33.69
C SER A 338 -6.42 4.10 33.98
N ALA A 339 -6.05 4.92 33.00
CA ALA A 339 -6.90 6.05 32.64
C ALA A 339 -7.93 5.57 31.61
N THR A 340 -9.22 5.85 31.81
CA THR A 340 -10.26 5.54 30.81
C THR A 340 -10.16 6.52 29.65
N GLN A 341 -9.28 6.23 28.69
CA GLN A 341 -9.39 6.79 27.35
C GLN A 341 -10.68 6.25 26.74
N SER A 342 -11.65 7.12 26.47
CA SER A 342 -12.80 6.76 25.63
C SER A 342 -12.27 6.28 24.29
N ALA A 343 -12.67 5.08 23.87
CA ALA A 343 -12.32 4.58 22.55
C ALA A 343 -12.92 5.52 21.49
N VAL A 344 -12.06 6.27 20.80
CA VAL A 344 -12.39 7.03 19.60
C VAL A 344 -13.01 6.04 18.61
N ALA A 345 -14.15 6.38 18.00
CA ALA A 345 -14.78 5.47 17.07
C ALA A 345 -13.87 5.30 15.85
N PRO A 346 -13.76 4.09 15.26
CA PRO A 346 -12.79 3.85 14.19
C PRO A 346 -13.06 4.69 12.93
N ASP A 347 -14.27 5.26 12.79
CA ASP A 347 -14.63 6.20 11.73
C ASP A 347 -14.15 7.66 11.97
N GLU A 348 -13.76 8.01 13.20
CA GLU A 348 -13.28 9.35 13.58
C GLU A 348 -11.77 9.56 13.36
N ALA A 349 -11.02 8.51 13.01
CA ALA A 349 -9.58 8.62 12.75
C ALA A 349 -9.29 9.57 11.57
N GLU A 350 -8.28 10.43 11.72
CA GLU A 350 -7.87 11.46 10.76
C GLU A 350 -6.55 11.09 10.04
N PRO A 351 -6.20 11.73 8.90
CA PRO A 351 -4.97 11.43 8.18
C PRO A 351 -3.70 11.65 9.02
N GLY A 352 -3.70 12.67 9.88
CA GLY A 352 -2.57 13.07 10.72
C GLY A 352 -2.34 14.60 10.70
N SER A 353 -1.23 15.05 11.29
CA SER A 353 -0.87 16.47 11.32
C SER A 353 -0.53 17.00 9.93
N VAL A 354 -1.34 17.93 9.42
CA VAL A 354 -1.16 18.55 8.09
C VAL A 354 -0.04 19.60 8.13
N ALA A 355 0.80 19.59 7.10
CA ALA A 355 1.90 20.53 6.87
C ALA A 355 1.93 20.99 5.39
N PRO A 356 2.52 22.14 5.06
CA PRO A 356 2.81 22.52 3.68
C PRO A 356 3.93 21.63 3.09
N VAL A 357 3.84 21.29 1.80
CA VAL A 357 4.88 20.53 1.09
C VAL A 357 5.92 21.48 0.52
N THR A 358 7.14 21.43 1.07
CA THR A 358 8.31 22.17 0.56
C THR A 358 8.86 21.51 -0.70
N GLY A 359 8.63 22.12 -1.88
CA GLY A 359 9.24 21.68 -3.14
C GLY A 359 8.45 21.91 -4.44
N GLY A 360 7.17 22.33 -4.38
CA GLY A 360 6.29 22.39 -5.55
C GLY A 360 6.18 23.74 -6.30
N SER A 361 6.87 24.80 -5.87
CA SER A 361 6.48 26.19 -6.17
C SER A 361 7.10 26.82 -7.44
N ALA A 362 7.21 26.07 -8.54
CA ALA A 362 7.67 26.60 -9.84
C ALA A 362 6.52 26.96 -10.80
N GLY A 363 5.37 26.28 -10.71
CA GLY A 363 4.29 26.38 -11.71
C GLY A 363 3.46 27.66 -11.65
N GLN A 364 3.11 28.14 -10.46
CA GLN A 364 2.18 29.28 -10.29
C GLN A 364 2.76 30.58 -10.88
N ALA A 365 4.04 30.87 -10.60
CA ALA A 365 4.72 32.07 -11.10
C ALA A 365 4.88 32.11 -12.64
N LEU A 366 4.69 30.99 -13.34
CA LEU A 366 4.66 30.93 -14.80
C LEU A 366 3.24 31.18 -15.36
N LEU A 367 2.21 30.65 -14.69
CA LEU A 367 0.81 30.86 -15.08
C LEU A 367 0.40 32.34 -14.96
N ASP A 368 0.78 33.01 -13.87
CA ASP A 368 0.50 34.45 -13.68
C ASP A 368 1.17 35.33 -14.74
N ARG A 369 2.29 34.88 -15.32
CA ARG A 369 2.98 35.57 -16.44
C ARG A 369 2.36 35.30 -17.81
N LEU A 370 1.69 34.16 -17.98
CA LEU A 370 0.97 33.79 -19.20
C LEU A 370 -0.45 34.37 -19.23
N ALA A 371 -1.00 34.76 -18.08
CA ALA A 371 -2.33 35.36 -17.94
C ALA A 371 -2.39 36.88 -18.21
N ASP A 372 -1.26 37.59 -18.33
CA ASP A 372 -1.26 39.03 -18.67
C ASP A 372 -1.46 39.24 -20.19
N PRO A 373 -2.61 39.79 -20.64
CA PRO A 373 -2.91 39.96 -22.06
C PRO A 373 -2.00 40.99 -22.76
N LYS A 374 -1.18 41.76 -22.03
CA LYS A 374 -0.27 42.77 -22.62
C LYS A 374 0.94 42.18 -23.34
N ASN A 375 1.26 40.90 -23.13
CA ASN A 375 2.50 40.27 -23.64
C ASN A 375 2.32 39.48 -24.97
N VAL A 376 1.13 39.48 -25.58
CA VAL A 376 0.84 38.66 -26.78
C VAL A 376 1.30 39.35 -28.07
N GLY A 377 2.61 39.26 -28.35
CA GLY A 377 3.21 39.68 -29.63
C GLY A 377 3.10 38.61 -30.74
N PRO A 378 3.21 39.00 -32.03
CA PRO A 378 2.96 38.12 -33.17
C PRO A 378 3.94 36.93 -33.33
N GLY A 379 5.06 36.91 -32.59
CA GLY A 379 6.02 35.79 -32.63
C GLY A 379 5.46 34.45 -32.12
N LEU A 380 4.38 34.46 -31.32
CA LEU A 380 3.85 33.26 -30.67
C LEU A 380 3.36 32.19 -31.68
N LEU A 381 2.86 32.62 -32.85
CA LEU A 381 2.37 31.71 -33.91
C LEU A 381 3.51 30.92 -34.57
N ILE A 382 4.69 31.51 -34.71
CA ILE A 382 5.87 30.84 -35.29
C ILE A 382 6.39 29.78 -34.31
N VAL A 383 6.47 30.12 -33.02
CA VAL A 383 6.87 29.18 -31.95
C VAL A 383 5.89 28.00 -31.86
N GLY A 384 4.58 28.26 -31.96
CA GLY A 384 3.56 27.20 -32.01
C GLY A 384 3.77 26.22 -33.16
N GLY A 385 4.04 26.71 -34.38
CA GLY A 385 4.33 25.87 -35.55
C GLY A 385 5.58 25.00 -35.36
N SER A 386 6.67 25.58 -34.85
CA SER A 386 7.92 24.83 -34.58
C SER A 386 7.76 23.78 -33.48
N LEU A 387 6.98 24.07 -32.42
CA LEU A 387 6.71 23.11 -31.36
C LEU A 387 5.92 21.89 -31.85
N ILE A 388 4.92 22.08 -32.72
CA ILE A 388 4.14 20.97 -33.28
C ILE A 388 5.03 20.01 -34.09
N ALA A 389 5.93 20.53 -34.93
CA ALA A 389 6.87 19.72 -35.69
C ALA A 389 7.88 18.96 -34.80
N LEU A 390 8.34 19.59 -33.71
CA LEU A 390 9.28 18.99 -32.75
C LEU A 390 8.61 17.93 -31.86
N VAL A 391 7.35 18.14 -31.48
CA VAL A 391 6.52 17.13 -30.79
C VAL A 391 6.25 15.92 -31.70
N ALA A 392 5.88 16.13 -32.97
CA ALA A 392 5.63 15.04 -33.91
C ALA A 392 6.88 14.18 -34.15
N THR A 393 8.04 14.80 -34.38
CA THR A 393 9.31 14.08 -34.58
C THR A 393 9.79 13.37 -33.30
N ARG A 394 9.55 13.92 -32.11
CA ARG A 394 9.82 13.22 -30.84
C ARG A 394 8.87 12.04 -30.61
N TRP A 395 7.59 12.17 -30.98
CA TRP A 395 6.59 11.10 -30.89
C TRP A 395 6.95 9.87 -31.75
N PHE A 396 7.36 10.07 -33.00
CA PHE A 396 7.76 8.96 -33.87
C PHE A 396 8.98 8.19 -33.36
N ARG A 397 9.97 8.87 -32.76
CA ARG A 397 11.11 8.19 -32.10
C ARG A 397 10.65 7.38 -30.88
N VAL A 398 9.89 8.00 -29.98
CA VAL A 398 9.36 7.33 -28.77
C VAL A 398 8.54 6.08 -29.14
N GLU A 399 7.80 6.08 -30.25
CA GLU A 399 7.00 4.92 -30.67
C GLU A 399 7.84 3.83 -31.39
N GLN A 400 9.05 4.14 -31.88
CA GLN A 400 10.04 3.12 -32.26
C GLN A 400 10.74 2.55 -31.02
N ASP A 401 11.21 3.42 -30.11
CA ASP A 401 11.85 3.04 -28.85
C ASP A 401 10.92 2.11 -28.03
N ARG A 402 9.60 2.37 -28.03
CA ARG A 402 8.58 1.50 -27.41
C ARG A 402 8.48 0.09 -28.00
N ARG A 403 8.76 -0.09 -29.30
CA ARG A 403 8.71 -1.42 -29.96
C ARG A 403 9.93 -2.26 -29.64
N ASP A 404 11.07 -1.62 -29.43
CA ASP A 404 12.30 -2.29 -29.01
C ASP A 404 12.35 -2.48 -27.49
N TYR A 405 11.75 -1.55 -26.74
CA TYR A 405 11.42 -1.73 -25.32
C TYR A 405 10.51 -2.94 -25.09
N ARG A 406 9.45 -3.14 -25.88
CA ARG A 406 8.60 -4.33 -25.76
C ARG A 406 9.34 -5.66 -25.98
N ARG A 407 10.42 -5.66 -26.76
CA ARG A 407 11.24 -6.87 -27.02
C ARG A 407 12.33 -7.09 -25.97
N SER A 408 12.88 -6.03 -25.40
CA SER A 408 13.83 -6.11 -24.28
C SER A 408 13.13 -6.38 -22.94
N TYR A 409 11.94 -5.81 -22.70
CA TYR A 409 11.13 -6.05 -21.51
C TYR A 409 10.75 -7.53 -21.37
N SER A 410 10.39 -8.21 -22.46
CA SER A 410 10.16 -9.67 -22.47
C SER A 410 11.42 -10.52 -22.23
N ALA A 411 12.62 -9.91 -22.27
CA ALA A 411 13.92 -10.57 -22.13
C ALA A 411 14.68 -10.15 -20.85
N THR A 412 14.09 -9.31 -19.99
CA THR A 412 14.65 -8.89 -18.69
C THR A 412 13.93 -9.50 -17.49
N TRP A 413 12.94 -10.37 -17.72
CA TRP A 413 12.17 -11.10 -16.70
C TRP A 413 12.25 -12.62 -16.91
N SER A 414 13.43 -13.11 -17.31
CA SER A 414 13.75 -14.54 -17.55
C SER A 414 14.93 -15.01 -16.69
#